data_AF-A0A958G3A0-F1
#
_entry.id   AF-A0A958G3A0-F1
#
_cell.length_a   1.000
_cell.length_b   1.000
_cell.length_c   1.000
_cell.angle_alpha   90.00
_cell.angle_beta   90.00
_cell.angle_gamma   90.00
#
_symmetry.space_group_name_H-M   'P 1'
#
loop_
_entity.id
_entity.type
_entity.pdbx_description
1 polymer ?
#
loop_
_entity_poly.entity_id
_entity_poly.type
_entity_poly.pdbx_seq_one_letter_code
_entity_poly.pdbx_strand_id
1 'polypeptide(L)'
;MRPKSWVMFILLAICLINSAALAQDPARFPKPEFESGYQQPPTQTPPPRSTGREWMDVFVLAVALGLTSYFALKKRSRRAIWAMAVFSVIYFGFIREGCVCAVGSLQNVSAALFLSDYVIPLTVLAFFVIPLIFTLFFGRTFCAAVCP
;
A
#
# COMPACT_ATOMS: atom_id res chain seq x y z
N MET A 1 30.86 15.85 17.56
CA MET A 1 31.76 15.76 16.39
C MET A 1 30.91 15.37 15.20
N ARG A 2 30.79 16.24 14.17
CA ARG A 2 29.98 15.95 12.98
C ARG A 2 30.69 14.88 12.15
N PRO A 3 30.07 13.73 11.82
CA PRO A 3 30.71 12.73 10.98
C PRO A 3 31.05 13.36 9.62
N LYS A 4 32.25 13.12 9.11
CA LYS A 4 32.68 13.58 7.77
C LYS A 4 31.70 13.02 6.74
N SER A 5 31.26 13.85 5.80
CA SER A 5 30.22 13.51 4.81
C SER A 5 30.46 12.20 4.07
N TRP A 6 31.72 11.86 3.79
CA TRP A 6 32.09 10.60 3.12
C TRP A 6 31.84 9.35 3.97
N VAL A 7 31.98 9.43 5.30
CA VAL A 7 31.61 8.33 6.21
C VAL A 7 30.11 8.07 6.15
N MET A 8 29.31 9.14 6.02
CA MET A 8 27.86 9.02 5.85
C MET A 8 27.49 8.37 4.52
N PHE A 9 28.19 8.68 3.43
CA PHE A 9 27.99 8.02 2.13
C PHE A 9 28.38 6.54 2.14
N ILE A 10 29.49 6.19 2.80
CA ILE A 10 29.92 4.79 2.95
C ILE A 10 28.91 4.00 3.79
N LEU A 11 28.45 4.56 4.92
CA LEU A 11 27.43 3.92 5.76
C LEU A 11 26.10 3.75 5.01
N LEU A 12 25.70 4.73 4.20
CA LEU A 12 24.51 4.66 3.36
C LEU A 12 24.64 3.56 2.30
N ALA A 13 25.80 3.46 1.64
CA ALA A 13 26.08 2.42 0.65
C ALA A 13 26.09 1.02 1.25
N ILE A 14 26.72 0.84 2.43
CA ILE A 14 26.73 -0.44 3.16
C ILE A 14 25.30 -0.84 3.59
N CYS A 15 24.48 0.13 3.99
CA CYS A 15 23.07 -0.09 4.36
C CYS A 15 22.21 -0.50 3.15
N LEU A 16 22.46 0.10 1.98
CA LEU A 16 21.81 -0.23 0.70
C LEU A 16 22.19 -1.64 0.20
N ILE A 17 23.44 -2.06 0.40
CA ILE A 17 23.91 -3.39 -0.02
C ILE A 17 23.33 -4.50 0.89
N ASN A 18 23.21 -4.25 2.20
CA ASN A 18 22.67 -5.23 3.14
C ASN A 18 21.14 -5.40 3.08
N SER A 19 20.41 -4.41 2.54
CA SER A 19 18.95 -4.52 2.38
C SER A 19 18.56 -5.48 1.24
N ALA A 20 19.41 -5.65 0.22
CA ALA A 20 19.19 -6.63 -0.85
C ALA A 20 19.28 -8.09 -0.38
N ALA A 21 20.03 -8.36 0.70
CA ALA A 21 20.15 -9.70 1.29
C ALA A 21 18.93 -10.12 2.13
N LEU A 22 18.01 -9.18 2.41
CA LEU A 22 16.74 -9.44 3.10
C LEU A 22 15.57 -9.45 2.12
N ALA A 23 15.75 -9.99 0.92
CA ALA A 23 14.61 -10.41 0.10
C ALA A 23 13.87 -11.52 0.86
N GLN A 24 12.82 -11.15 1.57
CA GLN A 24 11.99 -12.09 2.32
C GLN A 24 11.12 -12.83 1.31
N ASP A 25 11.40 -14.12 1.14
CA ASP A 25 10.48 -15.09 0.55
C ASP A 25 9.08 -14.89 1.18
N PRO A 26 7.99 -14.77 0.38
CA PRO A 26 6.62 -14.76 0.89
C PRO A 26 6.31 -15.92 1.84
N ALA A 27 7.07 -17.03 1.77
CA ALA A 27 6.99 -18.18 2.65
C ALA A 27 8.19 -18.31 3.60
N ARG A 28 8.79 -17.20 4.06
CA ARG A 28 9.91 -17.15 5.03
C ARG A 28 9.72 -18.09 6.21
N PHE A 29 8.47 -18.25 6.67
CA PHE A 29 8.10 -19.20 7.70
C PHE A 29 7.25 -20.32 7.09
N PRO A 30 7.67 -21.59 7.22
CA PRO A 30 6.79 -22.70 6.85
C PRO A 30 5.51 -22.59 7.66
N LYS A 31 4.39 -22.89 7.01
CA LYS A 31 3.08 -22.85 7.67
C LYS A 31 3.12 -23.78 8.89
N PRO A 32 2.64 -23.34 10.06
CA PRO A 32 2.63 -24.20 11.24
C PRO A 32 1.78 -25.44 10.95
N GLU A 33 2.34 -26.61 11.24
CA GLU A 33 1.59 -27.87 11.21
C GLU A 33 0.75 -27.94 12.48
N PHE A 34 -0.57 -28.06 12.32
CA PHE A 34 -1.49 -28.19 13.44
C PHE A 34 -1.60 -29.65 13.84
N GLU A 35 -1.25 -30.00 15.08
CA GLU A 35 -1.38 -31.37 15.60
C GLU A 35 -2.84 -31.86 15.65
N SER A 36 -3.82 -30.96 15.61
CA SER A 36 -5.26 -31.26 15.67
C SER A 36 -5.86 -31.80 14.37
N GLY A 37 -5.05 -32.03 13.33
CA GLY A 37 -5.55 -32.45 12.01
C GLY A 37 -6.31 -31.36 11.25
N TYR A 38 -6.19 -30.10 11.68
CA TYR A 38 -6.82 -28.96 11.03
C TYR A 38 -6.26 -28.74 9.62
N GLN A 39 -7.12 -28.88 8.61
CA GLN A 39 -6.83 -28.55 7.21
C GLN A 39 -7.15 -27.06 6.99
N GLN A 40 -6.15 -26.29 6.54
CA GLN A 40 -6.38 -24.90 6.20
C GLN A 40 -7.36 -24.79 5.02
N PRO A 41 -8.37 -23.90 5.09
CA PRO A 41 -9.24 -23.67 3.95
C PRO A 41 -8.42 -23.13 2.77
N PRO A 42 -8.77 -23.50 1.52
CA PRO A 42 -8.09 -22.98 0.35
C PRO A 42 -8.23 -21.46 0.31
N THR A 43 -7.14 -20.77 -0.05
CA THR A 43 -7.15 -19.33 -0.26
C THR A 43 -8.10 -19.01 -1.40
N GLN A 44 -9.16 -18.25 -1.10
CA GLN A 44 -10.07 -17.79 -2.14
C GLN A 44 -9.38 -16.67 -2.93
N THR A 45 -9.14 -16.92 -4.22
CA THR A 45 -8.71 -15.91 -5.18
C THR A 45 -9.95 -15.40 -5.90
N PRO A 46 -10.56 -14.28 -5.45
CA PRO A 46 -11.74 -13.76 -6.13
C PRO A 46 -11.40 -13.44 -7.59
N PRO A 47 -12.32 -13.71 -8.53
CA PRO A 47 -12.09 -13.42 -9.92
C PRO A 47 -11.85 -11.92 -10.12
N PRO A 48 -10.98 -11.54 -11.08
CA PRO A 48 -10.71 -10.13 -11.37
C PRO A 48 -12.03 -9.41 -11.65
N ARG A 49 -12.27 -8.31 -10.93
CA ARG A 49 -13.46 -7.49 -11.13
C ARG A 49 -13.44 -6.91 -12.54
N SER A 50 -14.61 -6.63 -13.09
CA SER A 50 -14.74 -5.99 -14.40
C SER A 50 -13.83 -4.75 -14.49
N THR A 51 -13.03 -4.62 -15.56
CA THR A 51 -12.02 -3.55 -15.74
C THR A 51 -12.54 -2.15 -15.44
N GLY A 52 -13.80 -1.85 -15.78
CA GLY A 52 -14.42 -0.55 -15.49
C GLY A 52 -14.55 -0.23 -14.00
N ARG A 53 -14.80 -1.23 -13.14
CA ARG A 53 -14.88 -1.05 -11.67
C ARG A 53 -13.51 -0.76 -11.07
N GLU A 54 -12.44 -1.38 -11.58
CA GLU A 54 -11.10 -1.13 -11.08
C GLU A 54 -10.66 0.33 -11.30
N TRP A 55 -10.92 0.87 -12.49
CA TRP A 55 -10.63 2.28 -12.79
C TRP A 55 -11.51 3.24 -11.99
N MET A 56 -12.78 2.88 -11.75
CA MET A 56 -13.65 3.65 -10.87
C MET A 56 -13.07 3.72 -9.45
N ASP A 57 -12.52 2.62 -8.93
CA ASP A 57 -11.91 2.62 -7.61
C ASP A 57 -10.65 3.51 -7.55
N VAL A 58 -9.82 3.50 -8.60
CA VAL A 58 -8.66 4.41 -8.72
C VAL A 58 -9.12 5.87 -8.72
N PHE A 59 -10.20 6.17 -9.44
CA PHE A 59 -10.78 7.51 -9.48
C PHE A 59 -11.31 7.93 -8.10
N VAL A 60 -12.06 7.06 -7.42
CA VAL A 60 -12.57 7.32 -6.06
C VAL A 60 -11.42 7.53 -5.09
N LEU A 61 -10.32 6.78 -5.20
CA LEU A 61 -9.12 6.97 -4.39
C LEU A 61 -8.52 8.37 -4.60
N ALA A 62 -8.34 8.78 -5.86
CA ALA A 62 -7.78 10.10 -6.19
C ALA A 62 -8.65 11.24 -5.65
N VAL A 63 -9.98 11.13 -5.80
CA VAL A 63 -10.94 12.11 -5.25
C VAL A 63 -10.90 12.13 -3.72
N ALA A 64 -10.89 10.96 -3.08
CA ALA A 64 -10.83 10.86 -1.62
C ALA A 64 -9.54 11.48 -1.05
N LEU A 65 -8.40 11.25 -1.70
CA LEU A 65 -7.12 11.89 -1.35
C LEU A 65 -7.16 13.40 -1.55
N GLY A 66 -7.72 13.88 -2.66
CA GLY A 66 -7.88 15.32 -2.93
C GLY A 66 -8.74 16.01 -1.88
N LEU A 67 -9.91 15.44 -1.57
CA LEU A 67 -10.82 15.96 -0.55
C LEU A 67 -10.19 15.93 0.84
N THR A 68 -9.52 14.83 1.18
CA THR A 68 -8.82 14.71 2.47
C THR A 68 -7.71 15.75 2.59
N SER A 69 -6.93 15.97 1.54
CA SER A 69 -5.88 16.99 1.49
C SER A 69 -6.47 18.40 1.68
N TYR A 70 -7.59 18.70 1.00
CA TYR A 70 -8.31 19.96 1.16
C TYR A 70 -8.85 20.17 2.59
N PHE A 71 -9.45 19.13 3.18
CA PHE A 71 -9.98 19.19 4.54
C PHE A 71 -8.88 19.27 5.60
N ALA A 72 -7.73 18.63 5.37
CA ALA A 72 -6.59 18.66 6.27
C ALA A 72 -5.87 20.01 6.24
N LEU A 73 -5.61 20.56 5.05
CA LEU A 73 -4.79 21.76 4.89
C LEU A 73 -5.60 23.06 4.99
N LYS A 74 -6.75 23.15 4.31
CA LYS A 74 -7.52 24.40 4.22
C LYS A 74 -8.62 24.48 5.27
N LYS A 75 -9.47 23.46 5.40
CA LYS A 75 -10.61 23.48 6.32
C LYS A 75 -10.23 23.17 7.79
N ARG A 76 -9.14 22.43 8.02
CA ARG A 76 -8.68 21.92 9.34
C ARG A 76 -9.80 21.34 10.21
N SER A 77 -10.75 20.64 9.60
CA SER A 77 -11.92 20.10 10.33
C SER A 77 -11.74 18.62 10.65
N ARG A 78 -11.62 18.29 11.95
CA ARG A 78 -11.52 16.89 12.41
C ARG A 78 -12.75 16.06 12.05
N ARG A 79 -13.95 16.66 12.07
CA ARG A 79 -15.20 15.99 11.70
C ARG A 79 -15.21 15.56 10.24
N ALA A 80 -14.69 16.40 9.35
CA ALA A 80 -14.60 16.08 7.92
C ALA A 80 -13.61 14.92 7.66
N ILE A 81 -12.46 14.92 8.35
CA ILE A 81 -11.47 13.83 8.26
C ILE A 81 -12.08 12.52 8.77
N TRP A 82 -12.80 12.56 9.90
CA TRP A 82 -13.48 11.39 10.44
C TRP A 82 -14.57 10.85 9.49
N ALA A 83 -15.37 11.73 8.88
CA ALA A 83 -16.35 11.34 7.87
C ALA A 83 -15.69 10.69 6.64
N MET A 84 -14.54 11.22 6.19
CA MET A 84 -13.76 10.60 5.11
C MET A 84 -13.23 9.23 5.51
N ALA A 85 -12.78 9.04 6.75
CA ALA A 85 -12.33 7.73 7.24
C ALA A 85 -13.45 6.69 7.22
N VAL A 86 -14.64 7.06 7.71
CA VAL A 86 -15.83 6.18 7.67
C VAL A 86 -16.20 5.84 6.23
N PHE A 87 -16.21 6.84 5.33
CA PHE A 87 -16.45 6.62 3.90
C PHE A 87 -15.43 5.63 3.31
N SER A 88 -14.14 5.80 3.60
CA SER A 88 -13.08 4.93 3.09
C SER A 88 -13.23 3.49 3.56
N VAL A 89 -13.59 3.25 4.83
CA VAL A 89 -13.87 1.90 5.35
C VAL A 89 -15.06 1.26 4.65
N ILE A 90 -16.16 2.00 4.46
CA ILE A 90 -17.35 1.49 3.77
C ILE A 90 -17.03 1.17 2.30
N TYR A 91 -16.40 2.11 1.59
CA TYR A 91 -16.13 1.97 0.16
C TYR A 91 -14.99 0.98 -0.12
N PHE A 92 -13.80 1.22 0.41
CA PHE A 92 -12.62 0.39 0.13
C PHE A 92 -12.58 -0.90 0.95
N GLY A 93 -13.21 -0.94 2.12
CA GLY A 93 -13.31 -2.17 2.92
C GLY A 93 -14.44 -3.07 2.45
N PHE A 94 -15.68 -2.61 2.54
CA PHE A 94 -16.85 -3.47 2.29
C PHE A 94 -17.26 -3.57 0.81
N ILE A 95 -17.35 -2.44 0.09
CA ILE A 95 -17.79 -2.45 -1.32
C ILE A 95 -16.69 -3.04 -2.22
N ARG A 96 -15.43 -2.67 -1.97
CA ARG A 96 -14.27 -3.17 -2.71
C ARG A 96 -13.75 -4.52 -2.23
N GLU A 97 -14.16 -4.97 -1.04
CA GLU A 97 -13.69 -6.20 -0.39
C GLU A 97 -12.20 -6.15 0.00
N GLY A 98 -11.62 -4.94 0.15
CA GLY A 98 -10.28 -4.75 0.73
C GLY A 98 -9.08 -5.02 -0.19
N CYS A 99 -9.26 -5.56 -1.40
CA CYS A 99 -8.18 -5.72 -2.38
C CYS A 99 -8.14 -4.49 -3.33
N VAL A 100 -7.02 -3.80 -3.60
CA VAL A 100 -5.62 -3.95 -3.19
C VAL A 100 -5.21 -2.80 -2.25
N CYS A 101 -4.45 -3.10 -1.20
CA CYS A 101 -3.94 -2.11 -0.23
C CYS A 101 -2.64 -1.46 -0.73
N ALA A 102 -2.53 -0.14 -0.66
CA ALA A 102 -1.33 0.60 -1.06
C ALA A 102 -0.07 0.23 -0.25
N VAL A 103 -0.23 -0.12 1.03
CA VAL A 103 0.90 -0.55 1.90
C VAL A 103 1.32 -1.99 1.57
N GLY A 104 0.36 -2.89 1.41
CA GLY A 104 0.61 -4.30 1.09
C GLY A 104 1.14 -4.51 -0.34
N SER A 105 0.82 -3.62 -1.27
CA SER A 105 1.30 -3.72 -2.65
C SER A 105 2.80 -3.49 -2.79
N LEU A 106 3.51 -3.03 -1.74
CA LEU A 106 4.96 -2.85 -1.78
C LEU A 106 5.67 -4.17 -2.13
N GLN A 107 5.20 -5.30 -1.58
CA GLN A 107 5.76 -6.63 -1.87
C GLN A 107 5.52 -7.05 -3.32
N ASN A 108 4.33 -6.75 -3.87
CA ASN A 108 4.00 -7.07 -5.26
C ASN A 108 4.78 -6.19 -6.23
N VAL A 109 4.93 -4.90 -5.91
CA VAL A 109 5.70 -3.96 -6.74
C VAL A 109 7.18 -4.29 -6.70
N SER A 110 7.75 -4.65 -5.55
CA SER A 110 9.14 -5.08 -5.48
C SER A 110 9.36 -6.40 -6.25
N ALA A 111 8.46 -7.37 -6.11
CA ALA A 111 8.52 -8.60 -6.89
C ALA A 111 8.49 -8.32 -8.41
N ALA A 112 7.61 -7.43 -8.88
CA ALA A 112 7.53 -7.04 -10.28
C ALA A 112 8.79 -6.30 -10.80
N LEU A 113 9.52 -5.61 -9.92
CA LEU A 113 10.74 -4.89 -10.30
C LEU A 113 11.97 -5.80 -10.40
N PHE A 114 12.01 -6.88 -9.61
CA PHE A 114 13.19 -7.76 -9.51
C PHE A 114 13.00 -9.13 -10.17
N LEU A 115 11.77 -9.57 -10.43
CA LEU A 115 11.46 -10.81 -11.15
C LEU A 115 10.82 -10.50 -12.51
N SER A 116 11.46 -10.92 -13.59
CA SER A 116 10.98 -10.71 -14.96
C SER A 116 9.68 -11.47 -15.29
N ASP A 117 9.40 -12.55 -14.55
CA ASP A 117 8.22 -13.41 -14.77
C ASP A 117 6.97 -12.92 -14.03
N TYR A 118 7.06 -11.85 -13.24
CA TYR A 118 5.95 -11.37 -12.40
C TYR A 118 5.29 -10.12 -13.01
N VAL A 119 4.05 -10.28 -13.50
CA VAL A 119 3.28 -9.19 -14.13
C VAL A 119 2.21 -8.67 -13.16
N ILE A 120 2.16 -7.35 -12.99
CA ILE A 120 1.18 -6.66 -12.12
C ILE A 120 0.17 -5.83 -12.93
N PRO A 121 -1.10 -5.75 -12.49
CA PRO A 121 -2.09 -4.89 -13.12
C PRO A 121 -1.71 -3.41 -12.98
N LEU A 122 -1.97 -2.61 -14.01
CA LEU A 122 -1.76 -1.15 -13.98
C LEU A 122 -2.56 -0.47 -12.87
N THR A 123 -3.76 -0.98 -12.56
CA THR A 123 -4.61 -0.46 -11.49
C THR A 123 -3.97 -0.64 -10.12
N VAL A 124 -3.25 -1.74 -9.89
CA VAL A 124 -2.48 -1.98 -8.65
C VAL A 124 -1.33 -0.99 -8.52
N LEU A 125 -0.60 -0.75 -9.60
CA LEU A 125 0.47 0.24 -9.63
C LEU A 125 -0.08 1.65 -9.35
N ALA A 126 -1.24 2.01 -9.90
CA ALA A 126 -1.89 3.28 -9.62
C ALA A 126 -2.27 3.43 -8.14
N PHE A 127 -2.80 2.37 -7.51
CA PHE A 127 -3.11 2.34 -6.07
C PHE A 127 -1.87 2.52 -5.19
N PHE A 128 -0.69 2.13 -5.67
CA PHE A 128 0.58 2.36 -4.97
C PHE A 128 1.12 3.78 -5.18
N VAL A 129 1.16 4.25 -6.44
CA VAL A 129 1.82 5.51 -6.81
C VAL A 129 1.01 6.74 -6.41
N ILE A 130 -0.32 6.71 -6.53
CA ILE A 130 -1.16 7.90 -6.25
C ILE A 130 -1.04 8.35 -4.79
N PRO A 131 -1.18 7.47 -3.77
CA PRO A 131 -0.96 7.87 -2.38
C PRO A 131 0.45 8.40 -2.11
N LEU A 132 1.48 7.85 -2.75
CA LEU A 132 2.86 8.32 -2.60
C LEU A 132 3.02 9.76 -3.11
N ILE A 133 2.50 10.05 -4.30
CA ILE A 133 2.51 11.41 -4.86
C ILE A 133 1.77 12.37 -3.92
N PHE A 134 0.56 12.01 -3.49
CA PHE A 134 -0.22 12.87 -2.60
C PHE A 134 0.46 13.10 -1.26
N THR A 135 1.09 12.08 -0.69
CA THR A 135 1.77 12.22 0.60
C THR A 135 3.06 13.02 0.49
N LEU A 136 3.75 12.96 -0.64
CA LEU A 136 4.92 13.79 -0.93
C LEU A 136 4.56 15.29 -0.96
N PHE A 137 3.44 15.65 -1.58
CA PHE A 137 3.03 17.06 -1.72
C PHE A 137 2.20 17.59 -0.53
N PHE A 138 1.33 16.75 0.05
CA PHE A 138 0.32 17.20 1.03
C PHE A 138 0.50 16.57 2.43
N GLY A 139 1.51 15.71 2.64
CA GLY A 139 1.83 15.11 3.93
C GLY A 139 0.97 13.88 4.28
N ARG A 140 0.61 13.70 5.56
CA ARG A 140 -0.04 12.48 6.08
C ARG A 140 -1.53 12.37 5.71
N THR A 141 -1.88 12.45 4.44
CA THR A 141 -3.28 12.45 3.95
C THR A 141 -3.85 11.04 3.84
N PHE A 142 -3.03 10.08 3.39
CA PHE A 142 -3.43 8.68 3.25
C PHE A 142 -3.76 8.05 4.61
N CYS A 143 -2.81 8.04 5.55
CA CYS A 143 -2.98 7.43 6.87
C CYS A 143 -3.98 8.17 7.78
N ALA A 144 -4.44 9.37 7.41
CA ALA A 144 -5.38 10.14 8.22
C ALA A 144 -6.85 9.80 7.95
N ALA A 145 -7.21 9.42 6.71
CA ALA A 145 -8.61 9.18 6.36
C ALA A 145 -8.87 8.28 5.15
N VAL A 146 -7.85 7.91 4.37
CA VAL A 146 -8.05 7.18 3.10
C VAL A 146 -7.55 5.74 3.15
N CYS A 147 -6.67 5.42 4.11
CA CYS A 147 -6.30 4.03 4.38
C CYS A 147 -7.52 3.29 4.96
N PRO A 148 -8.04 2.23 4.30
CA PRO A 148 -8.85 1.23 4.97
C PRO A 148 -8.00 0.39 5.94
#